data_AF-A0A442S8U8-F1
#
_entry.id   AF-A0A442S8U8-F1
#
_cell.length_a   1.000
_cell.length_b   1.000
_cell.length_c   1.000
_cell.angle_alpha   90.00
_cell.angle_beta   90.00
_cell.angle_gamma   90.00
#
_symmetry.space_group_name_H-M   'P 1'
#
loop_
_entity.id
_entity.type
_entity.pdbx_description
1 polymer ?
#
loop_
_entity_poly.entity_id
_entity_poly.type
_entity_poly.pdbx_seq_one_letter_code
_entity_poly.pdbx_strand_id
1 'polypeptide(L)'
;MDVKYQIFVSSTYADLVDEKRSVIEAVLNLGHIPVGMAAFQASDDTQWDYIKRRIDDSDYYVLIVAERYGSELKGKSYTQMEYGYAVAQGVPTVAFLLEGGARKTWAAEKVEVREKGQTREIPKAV
;
A
#
# COMPACT_ATOMS: atom_id res chain seq x y z
N MET A 1 -13.61 -27.03 -7.94
CA MET A 1 -12.34 -26.28 -8.06
C MET A 1 -12.40 -25.21 -7.00
N ASP A 2 -11.40 -25.12 -6.12
CA ASP A 2 -11.39 -24.07 -5.10
C ASP A 2 -11.19 -22.71 -5.75
N VAL A 3 -12.02 -21.74 -5.38
CA VAL A 3 -11.94 -20.37 -5.89
C VAL A 3 -10.65 -19.74 -5.37
N LYS A 4 -9.88 -19.13 -6.28
CA LYS A 4 -8.68 -18.35 -5.93
C LYS A 4 -8.98 -16.88 -6.11
N TYR A 5 -8.64 -16.09 -5.10
CA TYR A 5 -8.77 -14.64 -5.15
C TYR A 5 -7.45 -13.99 -5.53
N GLN A 6 -7.51 -12.94 -6.33
CA GLN A 6 -6.41 -12.05 -6.63
C GLN A 6 -6.39 -10.90 -5.61
N ILE A 7 -5.25 -10.69 -4.96
CA ILE A 7 -5.12 -9.75 -3.84
C ILE A 7 -4.02 -8.73 -4.14
N PHE A 8 -4.39 -7.48 -4.33
CA PHE A 8 -3.44 -6.38 -4.51
C PHE A 8 -2.82 -5.99 -3.17
N VAL A 9 -1.48 -6.04 -3.04
CA VAL A 9 -0.77 -5.72 -1.79
C VAL A 9 -0.02 -4.39 -1.93
N SER A 10 -0.62 -3.33 -1.38
CA SER A 10 -0.06 -1.98 -1.30
C SER A 10 0.68 -1.76 0.01
N SER A 11 1.83 -1.08 -0.09
CA SER A 11 2.60 -0.60 1.06
C SER A 11 3.56 0.50 0.59
N THR A 12 4.10 1.28 1.53
CA THR A 12 5.34 2.01 1.26
C THR A 12 6.49 1.02 1.05
N TYR A 13 7.48 1.40 0.24
CA TYR A 13 8.50 0.44 -0.23
C TYR A 13 9.61 0.20 0.81
N ALA A 14 10.37 1.22 1.16
CA ALA A 14 11.66 1.04 1.83
C ALA A 14 11.56 0.71 3.34
N ASP A 15 10.46 1.03 4.01
CA ASP A 15 10.24 0.77 5.43
C ASP A 15 9.49 -0.53 5.73
N LEU A 16 8.71 -1.04 4.77
CA LEU A 16 7.78 -2.15 4.97
C LEU A 16 8.10 -3.40 4.14
N VAL A 17 9.38 -3.60 3.78
CA VAL A 17 9.79 -4.74 2.93
C VAL A 17 9.42 -6.08 3.58
N ASP A 18 9.75 -6.26 4.86
CA ASP A 18 9.53 -7.51 5.58
C ASP A 18 8.05 -7.73 5.89
N GLU A 19 7.34 -6.65 6.23
CA GLU A 19 5.90 -6.65 6.50
C GLU A 19 5.12 -6.99 5.23
N LYS A 20 5.47 -6.38 4.09
CA LYS A 20 4.89 -6.69 2.78
C LYS A 20 5.17 -8.14 2.38
N ARG A 21 6.40 -8.61 2.57
CA ARG A 21 6.77 -10.00 2.30
C ARG A 21 5.93 -10.97 3.11
N SER A 22 5.73 -10.70 4.40
CA SER A 22 4.92 -11.53 5.30
C SER A 22 3.47 -11.62 4.83
N VAL A 23 2.88 -10.51 4.36
CA VAL A 23 1.53 -10.50 3.77
C VAL A 23 1.49 -11.32 2.48
N ILE A 24 2.47 -11.17 1.59
CA ILE A 24 2.55 -11.95 0.34
C ILE A 24 2.63 -13.47 0.65
N GLU A 25 3.48 -13.86 1.60
CA GLU A 25 3.61 -15.25 2.03
C GLU A 25 2.30 -15.78 2.63
N ALA A 26 1.60 -14.99 3.45
CA ALA A 26 0.29 -15.35 3.99
C ALA A 26 -0.76 -15.56 2.88
N VAL A 27 -0.82 -14.68 1.88
CA VAL A 27 -1.72 -14.82 0.72
C VAL A 27 -1.45 -16.11 -0.04
N LEU A 28 -0.18 -16.45 -0.28
CA LEU A 28 0.21 -17.70 -0.94
C LEU A 28 -0.15 -18.94 -0.11
N ASN A 29 0.08 -18.89 1.20
CA ASN A 29 -0.24 -20.00 2.12
C ASN A 29 -1.76 -20.25 2.22
N LEU A 30 -2.58 -19.22 1.99
CA LEU A 30 -4.03 -19.34 1.86
C LEU A 30 -4.50 -19.85 0.48
N GLY A 31 -3.57 -20.08 -0.46
CA GLY A 31 -3.87 -20.57 -1.82
C GLY A 31 -4.35 -19.49 -2.79
N HIS A 32 -4.15 -18.22 -2.46
CA HIS A 32 -4.57 -17.05 -3.24
C HIS A 32 -3.41 -16.44 -4.05
N ILE A 33 -3.71 -15.45 -4.89
CA ILE A 33 -2.77 -14.88 -5.86
C ILE A 33 -2.39 -13.47 -5.40
N PRO A 34 -1.18 -13.24 -4.86
CA PRO A 34 -0.74 -11.90 -4.50
C PRO A 34 -0.33 -11.12 -5.77
N VAL A 35 -0.71 -9.85 -5.81
CA VAL A 35 -0.32 -8.89 -6.84
C VAL A 35 0.46 -7.77 -6.18
N GLY A 36 1.66 -7.50 -6.70
CA GLY A 36 2.49 -6.40 -6.26
C GLY A 36 3.10 -5.65 -7.44
N MET A 37 3.77 -4.53 -7.13
CA MET A 37 4.42 -3.64 -8.09
C MET A 37 5.88 -3.99 -8.41
N ALA A 38 6.43 -5.06 -7.81
CA ALA A 38 7.88 -5.33 -7.84
C ALA A 38 8.43 -5.83 -9.18
N ALA A 39 7.57 -6.15 -10.16
CA ALA A 39 7.98 -6.88 -11.36
C ALA A 39 8.07 -6.06 -12.66
N PHE A 40 7.92 -4.72 -12.65
CA PHE A 40 7.90 -3.96 -13.92
C PHE A 40 9.07 -3.01 -14.15
N GLN A 41 9.76 -3.29 -15.26
CA GLN A 41 10.61 -2.40 -16.04
C GLN A 41 9.73 -1.45 -16.87
N ALA A 42 10.18 -0.21 -17.04
CA ALA A 42 9.51 0.86 -17.74
C ALA A 42 8.94 0.42 -19.11
N SER A 43 7.61 0.47 -19.25
CA SER A 43 6.90 0.45 -20.54
C SER A 43 6.06 1.70 -20.68
N ASP A 44 5.69 2.07 -21.91
CA ASP A 44 5.07 3.35 -22.32
C ASP A 44 3.73 3.72 -21.65
N ASP A 45 3.09 2.79 -20.91
CA ASP A 45 1.93 3.09 -20.06
C ASP A 45 2.37 3.90 -18.83
N THR A 46 1.60 4.92 -18.43
CA THR A 46 1.92 5.63 -17.18
C THR A 46 1.84 4.63 -16.02
N GLN A 47 2.81 4.65 -15.10
CA GLN A 47 2.83 3.79 -13.91
C GLN A 47 1.47 3.74 -13.19
N TRP A 48 0.75 4.85 -13.20
CA TRP A 48 -0.58 4.98 -12.63
C TRP A 48 -1.67 4.19 -13.38
N ASP A 49 -1.65 4.18 -14.73
CA ASP A 49 -2.62 3.43 -15.51
C ASP A 49 -2.48 1.92 -15.31
N TYR A 50 -1.23 1.45 -15.20
CA TYR A 50 -0.95 0.06 -14.85
C TYR A 50 -1.47 -0.30 -13.45
N ILE A 51 -1.18 0.53 -12.45
CA ILE A 51 -1.67 0.34 -11.07
C ILE A 51 -3.20 0.20 -11.05
N LYS A 52 -3.92 1.11 -11.72
CA LYS A 52 -5.38 1.06 -11.79
C LYS A 52 -5.89 -0.26 -12.35
N ARG A 53 -5.35 -0.70 -13.50
CA ARG A 53 -5.73 -2.00 -14.10
C ARG A 53 -5.51 -3.16 -13.15
N ARG A 54 -4.38 -3.18 -12.43
CA ARG A 54 -4.10 -4.24 -11.45
C ARG A 54 -5.04 -4.22 -10.25
N ILE A 55 -5.50 -3.05 -9.83
CA ILE A 55 -6.53 -2.90 -8.79
C ILE A 55 -7.88 -3.38 -9.32
N ASP A 56 -8.25 -2.98 -10.54
CA ASP A 56 -9.51 -3.36 -11.20
C ASP A 56 -9.63 -4.90 -11.36
N ASP A 57 -8.51 -5.56 -11.68
CA ASP A 57 -8.46 -7.03 -11.81
C ASP A 57 -8.49 -7.76 -10.44
N SER A 58 -8.33 -7.06 -9.31
CA SER A 58 -8.16 -7.69 -7.99
C SER A 58 -9.48 -7.83 -7.23
N ASP A 59 -9.65 -8.98 -6.60
CA ASP A 59 -10.82 -9.29 -5.77
C ASP A 59 -10.74 -8.63 -4.39
N TYR A 60 -9.52 -8.40 -3.88
CA TYR A 60 -9.25 -7.73 -2.61
C TYR A 60 -8.08 -6.75 -2.74
N TYR A 61 -8.12 -5.71 -1.93
CA TYR A 61 -7.05 -4.75 -1.76
C TYR A 61 -6.54 -4.78 -0.31
N VAL A 62 -5.24 -5.02 -0.14
CA VAL A 62 -4.57 -5.00 1.14
C VAL A 62 -3.62 -3.81 1.19
N LEU A 63 -3.72 -3.03 2.25
CA LEU A 63 -2.89 -1.87 2.51
C LEU A 63 -2.09 -2.07 3.81
N ILE A 64 -0.81 -1.75 3.79
CA ILE A 64 0.06 -1.71 4.97
C ILE A 64 0.61 -0.30 5.13
N VAL A 65 0.36 0.34 6.28
CA VAL A 65 0.81 1.71 6.59
C VAL A 65 1.52 1.77 7.94
N ALA A 66 2.68 2.43 7.95
CA ALA A 66 3.41 2.78 9.16
C ALA A 66 3.77 4.27 9.16
N GLU A 67 5.04 4.62 9.37
CA GLU A 67 5.49 5.97 9.69
C GLU A 67 6.00 6.76 8.47
N ARG A 68 5.80 6.25 7.25
CA ARG A 68 6.17 6.93 6.00
C ARG A 68 4.94 7.23 5.17
N TYR A 69 4.91 8.41 4.56
CA TYR A 69 3.86 8.77 3.62
C TYR A 69 4.08 8.12 2.25
N GLY A 70 5.34 7.92 1.87
CA GLY A 70 5.75 7.27 0.62
C GLY A 70 6.10 8.25 -0.50
N SER A 71 6.44 7.73 -1.68
CA SER A 71 6.82 8.56 -2.84
C SER A 71 5.61 9.35 -3.35
N GLU A 72 5.76 10.67 -3.46
CA GLU A 72 4.71 11.58 -3.91
C GLU A 72 4.71 11.83 -5.43
N LEU A 73 3.51 11.93 -5.99
CA LEU A 73 3.25 12.47 -7.31
C LEU A 73 2.20 13.59 -7.16
N LYS A 74 2.57 14.83 -7.50
CA LYS A 74 1.67 16.00 -7.44
C LYS A 74 1.00 16.19 -6.06
N GLY A 75 1.74 15.96 -4.98
CA GLY A 75 1.28 16.20 -3.60
C GLY A 75 0.46 15.06 -2.97
N LYS A 76 0.37 13.90 -3.62
CA LYS A 76 -0.21 12.68 -3.05
C LYS A 76 0.77 11.52 -3.18
N SER A 77 0.88 10.68 -2.16
CA SER A 77 1.68 9.45 -2.29
C SER A 77 1.00 8.44 -3.21
N TYR A 78 1.80 7.62 -3.90
CA TYR A 78 1.26 6.50 -4.70
C TYR A 78 0.35 5.59 -3.88
N THR A 79 0.75 5.27 -2.65
CA THR A 79 -0.05 4.49 -1.70
C THR A 79 -1.41 5.15 -1.39
N GLN A 80 -1.45 6.47 -1.20
CA GLN A 80 -2.72 7.19 -1.04
C GLN A 80 -3.57 7.14 -2.32
N MET A 81 -2.94 7.32 -3.49
CA MET A 81 -3.64 7.26 -4.78
C MET A 81 -4.26 5.88 -4.99
N GLU A 82 -3.48 4.81 -4.78
CA GLU A 82 -3.91 3.41 -4.84
C GLU A 82 -5.10 3.14 -3.91
N TYR A 83 -4.98 3.49 -2.63
CA TYR A 83 -6.04 3.29 -1.65
C TYR A 83 -7.34 4.01 -2.05
N GLY A 84 -7.22 5.29 -2.42
CA GLY A 84 -8.37 6.08 -2.85
C GLY A 84 -9.06 5.51 -4.09
N TYR A 85 -8.27 4.96 -5.03
CA TYR A 85 -8.81 4.32 -6.23
C TYR A 85 -9.51 2.99 -5.91
N ALA A 86 -8.89 2.11 -5.10
CA ALA A 86 -9.48 0.83 -4.71
C ALA A 86 -10.83 1.01 -3.99
N VAL A 87 -10.89 1.96 -3.05
CA VAL A 87 -12.13 2.32 -2.35
C VAL A 87 -13.19 2.86 -3.32
N ALA A 88 -12.80 3.72 -4.26
CA ALA A 88 -13.72 4.28 -5.25
C ALA A 88 -14.28 3.23 -6.22
N GLN A 89 -13.53 2.17 -6.53
CA GLN A 89 -13.98 1.03 -7.33
C GLN A 89 -14.80 0.01 -6.53
N GLY A 90 -14.94 0.20 -5.21
CA GLY A 90 -15.67 -0.74 -4.34
C GLY A 90 -14.93 -2.05 -4.09
N VAL A 91 -13.61 -2.09 -4.29
CA VAL A 91 -12.79 -3.28 -4.01
C VAL A 91 -12.75 -3.51 -2.49
N PRO A 92 -13.14 -4.70 -1.99
CA PRO A 92 -13.03 -5.05 -0.57
C PRO A 92 -11.62 -4.80 -0.04
N THR A 93 -11.52 -3.90 0.95
CA THR A 93 -10.24 -3.36 1.41
C THR A 93 -9.94 -3.75 2.85
N VAL A 94 -8.74 -4.29 3.08
CA VAL A 94 -8.18 -4.59 4.41
C VAL A 94 -6.95 -3.73 4.64
N ALA A 95 -6.94 -2.94 5.71
CA ALA A 95 -5.81 -2.08 6.06
C ALA A 95 -5.14 -2.53 7.37
N PHE A 96 -3.83 -2.71 7.33
CA PHE A 96 -2.96 -2.93 8.48
C PHE A 96 -2.27 -1.62 8.83
N LEU A 97 -2.51 -1.14 10.05
CA LEU A 97 -1.92 0.08 10.57
C LEU A 97 -0.95 -0.27 11.69
N LEU A 98 0.15 0.48 11.79
CA LEU A 98 1.07 0.37 12.91
C LEU A 98 0.35 0.66 14.23
N GLU A 99 0.41 -0.29 15.15
CA GLU A 99 -0.19 -0.18 16.48
C GLU A 99 0.56 0.86 17.33
N GLY A 100 -0.17 1.63 18.14
CA GLY A 100 0.38 2.78 18.86
C GLY A 100 1.47 2.41 19.88
N GLY A 101 1.37 1.25 20.52
CA GLY A 101 2.41 0.69 21.40
C GLY A 101 3.66 0.28 20.63
N ALA A 102 3.50 -0.42 19.50
CA ALA A 102 4.59 -0.85 18.62
C ALA A 102 5.42 0.32 18.08
N ARG A 103 4.82 1.51 17.94
CA ARG A 103 5.53 2.74 17.55
C ARG A 103 6.72 3.07 18.44
N LYS A 104 6.69 2.72 19.73
CA LYS A 104 7.76 3.03 20.69
C LYS A 104 9.06 2.27 20.41
N THR A 105 8.95 1.12 19.76
CA THR A 105 10.06 0.24 19.40
C THR A 105 10.25 0.18 17.87
N TRP A 106 9.58 1.06 17.13
CA TRP A 106 9.71 1.11 15.68
C TRP A 106 11.07 1.68 15.29
N ALA A 107 11.70 1.04 14.31
CA ALA A 107 13.05 1.38 13.90
C ALA A 107 13.10 2.82 13.35
N ALA A 108 14.04 3.63 13.83
CA ALA A 108 14.10 5.07 13.50
C ALA A 108 14.34 5.31 12.01
N GLU A 109 15.08 4.42 11.35
CA GLU A 109 15.33 4.40 9.91
C GLU A 109 14.07 4.11 9.07
N LYS A 110 13.03 3.53 9.69
CA LYS A 110 11.73 3.28 9.07
C LYS A 110 10.76 4.47 9.26
N VAL A 111 11.17 5.56 9.91
CA VAL A 111 10.34 6.75 10.17
C VAL A 111 10.73 7.86 9.20
N GLU A 112 9.74 8.53 8.62
CA GLU A 112 9.99 9.73 7.82
C GLU A 112 10.37 10.90 8.72
N VAL A 113 11.62 11.36 8.64
CA VAL A 113 12.09 12.51 9.40
C VAL A 113 11.47 13.77 8.80
N ARG A 114 10.51 14.36 9.51
CA ARG A 114 10.02 15.71 9.20
C ARG A 114 10.97 16.74 9.79
N GLU A 115 11.49 17.63 8.96
CA GLU A 115 12.07 18.87 9.47
C GLU A 115 11.00 19.62 10.29
N LYS A 116 11.37 20.10 11.49
CA LYS A 116 10.46 20.87 12.36
C LYS A 116 10.00 22.14 11.61
N GLY A 117 8.82 22.09 11.00
CA GLY A 117 8.24 23.25 10.31
C GLY A 117 7.04 23.01 9.41
N GLN A 118 6.75 21.77 8.98
CA GLN A 118 5.62 21.50 8.08
C GLN A 118 4.54 20.62 8.74
N THR A 119 3.64 21.27 9.47
CA THR A 119 2.37 20.68 9.87
C THR A 119 1.39 20.84 8.71
N ARG A 120 1.17 19.79 7.91
CA ARG A 120 0.00 19.73 7.01
C ARG A 120 -1.21 19.30 7.83
N GLU A 121 -2.21 20.16 7.93
CA GLU A 121 -3.51 19.81 8.50
C GLU A 121 -4.12 18.67 7.69
N ILE A 122 -4.54 17.60 8.37
CA ILE A 122 -5.35 16.56 7.76
C ILE A 122 -6.78 17.13 7.68
N PRO A 123 -7.32 17.43 6.49
CA PRO A 123 -8.70 17.89 6.39
C PRO A 123 -9.61 16.81 6.97
N LYS A 124 -10.47 17.20 7.91
CA LYS A 124 -11.48 16.32 8.49
C LYS A 124 -12.32 15.73 7.35
N ALA A 125 -12.43 14.41 7.31
CA ALA A 125 -13.39 13.74 6.43
C ALA A 125 -14.80 14.28 6.75
N VAL A 126 -15.50 14.73 5.71
CA VAL A 126 -16.91 15.16 5.75
C VAL A 126 -17.79 13.92 5.68
#